data_AF-A0A7V9J766-F1
#
_entry.id   AF-A0A7V9J766-F1
#
_cell.length_a   1.000
_cell.length_b   1.000
_cell.length_c   1.000
_cell.angle_alpha   90.00
_cell.angle_beta   90.00
_cell.angle_gamma   90.00
#
_symmetry.space_group_name_H-M   'P 1'
#
loop_
_entity.id
_entity.type
_entity.pdbx_description
1 polymer ?
#
loop_
_entity_poly.entity_id
_entity_poly.type
_entity_poly.pdbx_seq_one_letter_code
_entity_poly.pdbx_strand_id
1 'polypeptide(L)' 'LVVLGTGDALARKSFRNLPEVHTLAAGELNAYDVLCSDWIVFTRETLPTSVEAD' A
#
# COMPACT_ATOMS: atom_id res chain seq x y z
N LEU A 1 -6.47 2.22 -0.28
CA LEU A 1 -5.15 2.06 0.37
C LEU A 1 -4.05 1.85 -0.66
N VAL A 2 -2.92 2.56 -0.54
CA VAL A 2 -1.75 2.38 -1.40
C VAL A 2 -0.54 2.00 -0.55
N VAL A 3 0.05 0.85 -0.84
CA VAL A 3 1.20 0.30 -0.11
C VAL A 3 2.48 0.55 -0.90
N LEU A 4 3.32 1.44 -0.37
CA LEU A 4 4.51 1.94 -1.05
C LEU A 4 5.81 1.40 -0.44
N GLY A 5 6.84 1.27 -1.27
CA GLY A 5 8.19 1.01 -0.79
C GLY A 5 8.75 2.25 -0.09
N THR A 6 9.76 2.06 0.77
CA THR A 6 10.42 3.18 1.47
C THR A 6 11.12 4.15 0.49
N GLY A 7 11.47 3.69 -0.71
CA GLY A 7 12.04 4.50 -1.79
C GLY A 7 11.04 5.30 -2.63
N ASP A 8 9.74 5.04 -2.52
CA ASP A 8 8.68 5.60 -3.40
C ASP A 8 8.24 7.01 -2.99
N ALA A 9 9.19 7.92 -2.80
CA ALA A 9 8.93 9.28 -2.32
C ALA A 9 8.06 10.10 -3.27
N LEU A 10 8.15 9.85 -4.59
CA LEU A 10 7.34 10.55 -5.59
C LEU A 10 5.86 10.17 -5.47
N ALA A 11 5.56 8.87 -5.52
CA ALA A 11 4.19 8.36 -5.37
C ALA A 11 3.57 8.83 -4.05
N ARG A 12 4.32 8.74 -2.94
CA ARG A 12 3.87 9.22 -1.64
C ARG A 12 3.52 10.71 -1.66
N LYS A 13 4.36 11.55 -2.27
CA LYS A 13 4.09 13.00 -2.37
C LYS A 13 2.88 13.30 -3.25
N SER A 14 2.69 12.57 -4.34
CA SER A 14 1.58 12.76 -5.28
C SER A 14 0.23 12.39 -4.65
N PHE A 15 0.15 11.26 -3.94
CA PHE A 15 -1.11 10.76 -3.39
C PHE A 15 -1.51 11.36 -2.04
N ARG A 16 -0.55 11.91 -1.27
CA ARG A 16 -0.80 12.40 0.11
C ARG A 16 -1.86 13.51 0.24
N ASN A 17 -2.19 14.23 -0.84
CA ASN A 17 -3.20 15.29 -0.81
C ASN A 17 -4.61 14.80 -1.20
N LEU A 18 -4.78 13.52 -1.54
CA LEU A 18 -6.08 12.99 -1.91
C LEU A 18 -6.86 12.55 -0.66
N PRO A 19 -8.09 13.03 -0.45
CA PRO A 19 -8.84 12.79 0.78
C PRO A 19 -9.22 11.32 0.98
N GLU A 20 -9.45 10.58 -0.10
CA GLU A 20 -9.88 9.18 -0.07
C GLU A 20 -8.71 8.19 -0.16
N VAL A 21 -7.47 8.69 -0.27
CA VAL A 21 -6.29 7.83 -0.46
C VAL A 21 -5.41 7.87 0.77
N HIS A 22 -5.37 6.74 1.47
CA HIS A 22 -4.38 6.48 2.49
C HIS A 22 -3.13 5.83 1.88
N THR A 23 -1.95 6.38 2.15
CA THR A 23 -0.65 5.83 1.75
C THR A 23 0.14 5.40 2.98
N LEU A 24 0.70 4.19 2.97
CA LEU A 24 1.57 3.69 4.04
C LEU A 24 2.74 2.87 3.49
N ALA A 25 3.77 2.66 4.32
CA ALA A 25 4.88 1.78 3.97
C ALA A 25 4.50 0.31 4.20
N ALA A 26 5.03 -0.61 3.39
CA ALA A 26 4.71 -2.05 3.51
C ALA A 26 4.92 -2.63 4.92
N GLY A 27 5.94 -2.18 5.65
CA GLY A 27 6.21 -2.62 7.03
C GLY A 27 5.22 -2.09 8.09
N GLU A 28 4.34 -1.16 7.72
CA GLU A 28 3.34 -0.54 8.60
C GLU A 28 1.92 -1.06 8.33
N LEU A 29 1.77 -1.95 7.33
CA LEU A 29 0.47 -2.50 6.96
C LEU A 29 -0.10 -3.34 8.12
N ASN A 30 -1.30 -2.99 8.56
CA ASN A 30 -2.01 -3.73 9.59
C ASN A 30 -3.36 -4.27 9.06
N ALA A 31 -3.96 -5.21 9.80
CA ALA A 31 -5.22 -5.85 9.41
C ALA A 31 -6.40 -4.87 9.38
N TYR A 32 -6.35 -3.80 10.17
CA TYR A 32 -7.41 -2.79 10.19
C TYR A 32 -7.45 -2.01 8.88
N ASP A 33 -6.29 -1.56 8.39
CA ASP A 33 -6.18 -0.83 7.12
C ASP A 33 -6.68 -1.67 5.94
N VAL A 34 -6.46 -2.98 5.99
CA VAL A 34 -6.98 -3.95 5.00
C VAL A 34 -8.50 -4.00 5.04
N LEU A 35 -9.09 -4.18 6.22
CA LEU A 35 -10.54 -4.35 6.37
C LEU A 35 -11.33 -3.06 6.11
N CYS A 36 -10.74 -1.89 6.34
CA CYS A 36 -11.37 -0.59 6.15
C CYS A 36 -11.31 -0.10 4.69
N SER A 37 -10.53 -0.76 3.84
CA SER A 37 -10.25 -0.29 2.48
C SER A 37 -11.02 -1.07 1.43
N ASP A 38 -11.71 -0.37 0.53
CA ASP A 38 -12.35 -0.99 -0.63
C ASP A 38 -11.34 -1.59 -1.61
N TRP A 39 -10.21 -0.91 -1.78
CA TRP A 39 -9.14 -1.28 -2.70
C TRP A 39 -7.76 -1.15 -2.04
N ILE A 40 -6.91 -2.13 -2.33
CA ILE A 40 -5.52 -2.16 -1.87
C ILE A 40 -4.61 -2.29 -3.08
N VAL A 41 -3.78 -1.30 -3.30
CA VAL A 41 -2.86 -1.23 -4.43
C VAL A 41 -1.42 -1.40 -3.93
N PHE A 42 -0.77 -2.44 -4.40
CA PHE A 42 0.64 -2.72 -4.13
C PHE A 42 1.50 -2.33 -5.34
N THR A 43 2.72 -1.88 -5.08
CA THR A 43 3.76 -1.87 -6.10
C THR A 43 4.31 -3.29 -6.25
N ARG A 44 5.04 -3.57 -7.34
CA ARG A 44 5.65 -4.91 -7.51
C ARG A 44 6.63 -5.24 -6.39
N GLU A 45 7.31 -4.24 -5.85
CA GLU A 45 8.26 -4.40 -4.74
C GLU A 45 7.54 -4.74 -3.43
N THR A 46 6.35 -4.16 -3.20
CA THR A 46 5.58 -4.37 -1.96
C THR A 46 4.56 -5.51 -2.06
N LEU A 47 4.44 -6.15 -3.22
CA LEU A 47 3.54 -7.28 -3.40
C LEU A 47 4.02 -8.47 -2.54
N PRO A 48 3.19 -8.98 -1.62
CA PRO A 48 3.55 -10.16 -0.84
C PRO A 48 3.75 -11.36 -1.77
N THR A 49 4.94 -11.97 -1.71
CA THR A 49 5.31 -13.14 -2.53
C THR A 49 4.82 -14.47 -1.96
N SER A 50 4.16 -14.45 -0.81
CA SER A 50 3.47 -15.61 -0.22
C SER A 50 2.15 -15.86 -0.92
N VAL A 51 2.21 -16.20 -2.21
CA VAL A 51 1.17 -16.98 -2.86
C VAL A 51 1.79 -18.36 -3.00
N GLU A 52 1.36 -19.33 -2.20
CA GLU A 52 1.51 -20.72 -2.60
C GLU A 52 0.78 -20.84 -3.93
N ALA A 53 1.55 -21.04 -4.99
CA ALA A 53 1.02 -21.32 -6.31
C ALA A 53 0.35 -22.70 -6.24
N ASP A 54 -0.98 -22.73 -6.33
CA ASP A 54 -1.71 -23.91 -6.81
C ASP A 54 -1.38 -24.17 -8.29
#